data_AF-A0A8E2H5K4-F1
#
_entry.id   AF-A0A8E2H5K4-F1
#
_cell.length_a   1.000
_cell.length_b   1.000
_cell.length_c   1.000
_cell.angle_alpha   90.00
_cell.angle_beta   90.00
_cell.angle_gamma   90.00
#
_symmetry.space_group_name_H-M   'P 1'
#
loop_
_entity.id
_entity.type
_entity.pdbx_description
1 polymer ?
#
loop_
_entity_poly.entity_id
_entity_poly.type
_entity_poly.pdbx_seq_one_letter_code
_entity_poly.pdbx_strand_id
1 'polypeptide(L)'
;MCGQLVVDRAHEKFGAAVTIADLARNSFADFNCQFSHIYEVWERLEADWRDELDRSASTMEYATGVSARFKDGSTLHISAWADCCDGSGCRHCRGY
;
A
#
# COMPACT_ATOMS: atom_id res chain seq x y z
N MET A 1 -15.78 -5.00 -5.96
CA MET A 1 -15.74 -5.12 -4.49
C MET A 1 -14.60 -4.25 -4.02
N CYS A 2 -14.84 -3.38 -3.03
CA CYS A 2 -13.82 -2.50 -2.49
C CYS A 2 -13.04 -3.28 -1.44
N GLY A 3 -11.73 -3.43 -1.63
CA GLY A 3 -10.93 -4.37 -0.84
C GLY A 3 -10.35 -3.77 0.44
N GLN A 4 -9.81 -4.66 1.25
CA GLN A 4 -9.55 -4.52 2.67
C GLN A 4 -8.09 -4.11 2.95
N LEU A 5 -7.86 -3.40 4.07
CA LEU A 5 -6.52 -3.26 4.65
C LEU A 5 -6.19 -4.54 5.44
N VAL A 6 -5.18 -5.29 5.01
CA VAL A 6 -4.81 -6.59 5.62
C VAL A 6 -3.32 -6.61 5.94
N VAL A 7 -2.98 -7.09 7.14
CA VAL A 7 -1.59 -7.31 7.54
C VAL A 7 -1.30 -8.80 7.54
N ASP A 8 -0.24 -9.20 6.84
CA ASP A 8 0.34 -10.54 6.89
C ASP A 8 1.64 -10.50 7.71
N ARG A 9 1.74 -11.43 8.67
CA ARG A 9 2.86 -11.58 9.60
C ARG A 9 3.60 -12.91 9.43
N ALA A 10 3.22 -13.75 8.46
CA ALA A 10 3.73 -15.10 8.29
C ALA A 10 5.26 -15.17 8.10
N HIS A 11 5.86 -14.08 7.64
CA HIS A 11 7.29 -13.96 7.39
C HIS A 11 7.99 -12.91 8.27
N GLU A 12 7.33 -12.43 9.32
CA GLU A 12 7.94 -11.51 10.27
C GLU A 12 9.09 -12.21 11.00
N LYS A 13 10.24 -11.53 11.09
CA LYS A 13 11.48 -12.04 11.69
C LYS A 13 11.40 -12.05 13.22
N PHE A 14 10.65 -11.12 13.79
CA PHE A 14 10.52 -10.93 15.22
C PHE A 14 9.07 -11.19 15.58
N GLY A 15 8.76 -12.14 16.46
CA GLY A 15 7.38 -12.45 16.84
C GLY A 15 6.74 -11.39 17.74
N ALA A 16 6.78 -10.11 17.34
CA ALA A 16 6.25 -9.01 18.10
C ALA A 16 4.71 -9.09 18.14
N ALA A 17 4.12 -8.62 19.23
CA ALA A 17 2.65 -8.51 19.31
C ALA A 17 2.09 -7.53 18.25
N VAL A 18 2.93 -6.58 17.83
CA VAL A 18 2.64 -5.52 16.87
C VAL A 18 3.84 -5.39 15.92
N THR A 19 3.60 -5.55 14.62
CA THR A 19 4.61 -5.43 13.56
C THR A 19 4.70 -3.99 13.03
N ILE A 20 5.70 -3.69 12.20
CA ILE A 20 5.77 -2.39 11.54
C ILE A 20 4.56 -2.19 10.60
N ALA A 21 4.14 -3.24 9.88
CA ALA A 21 2.94 -3.20 9.05
C ALA A 21 1.65 -2.89 9.85
N ASP A 22 1.54 -3.37 11.09
CA ASP A 22 0.41 -3.01 11.97
C ASP A 22 0.40 -1.53 12.31
N LEU A 23 1.57 -0.96 12.61
CA LEU A 23 1.70 0.47 12.88
C LEU A 23 1.36 1.27 11.62
N ALA A 24 1.86 0.84 10.46
CA ALA A 24 1.63 1.49 9.17
C ALA A 24 0.16 1.54 8.76
N ARG A 25 -0.65 0.56 9.17
CA ARG A 25 -2.10 0.60 8.96
C ARG A 25 -2.74 1.87 9.54
N ASN A 26 -2.19 2.45 10.61
CA ASN A 26 -2.74 3.67 11.21
C ASN A 26 -2.49 4.93 10.36
N SER A 27 -1.53 4.92 9.43
CA SER A 27 -1.34 5.99 8.42
C SER A 27 -2.53 6.12 7.45
N PHE A 28 -3.42 5.13 7.46
CA PHE A 28 -4.55 4.97 6.54
C PHE A 28 -5.92 5.01 7.26
N ALA A 29 -6.03 5.77 8.35
CA ALA A 29 -7.25 5.85 9.16
C ALA A 29 -8.51 6.26 8.35
N ASP A 30 -8.36 7.16 7.38
CA ASP A 30 -9.43 7.67 6.52
C ASP A 30 -9.50 6.97 5.15
N PHE A 31 -8.86 5.80 5.03
CA PHE A 31 -8.74 5.11 3.76
C PHE A 31 -10.09 4.62 3.23
N ASN A 32 -10.41 5.04 2.00
CA ASN A 32 -11.56 4.54 1.26
C ASN A 32 -11.12 4.00 -0.10
N CYS A 33 -11.10 2.67 -0.24
CA CYS A 33 -10.68 1.97 -1.44
C CYS A 33 -11.49 2.31 -2.71
N GLN A 34 -12.65 2.97 -2.61
CA GLN A 34 -13.44 3.41 -3.77
C GLN A 34 -12.84 4.65 -4.42
N PHE A 35 -12.03 5.40 -3.67
CA PHE A 35 -11.47 6.68 -4.10
C PHE A 35 -9.94 6.69 -4.06
N SER A 36 -9.30 5.87 -3.23
CA SER A 36 -7.85 5.87 -3.04
C SER A 36 -7.09 5.23 -4.21
N HIS A 37 -6.31 5.98 -4.96
CA HIS A 37 -5.54 5.47 -6.09
C HIS A 37 -4.29 4.69 -5.62
N ILE A 38 -3.87 3.63 -6.33
CA ILE A 38 -2.67 2.84 -5.97
C ILE A 38 -1.39 3.68 -5.80
N TYR A 39 -1.29 4.81 -6.50
CA TYR A 39 -0.14 5.70 -6.44
C TYR A 39 -0.17 6.57 -5.20
N GLU A 40 -1.34 7.08 -4.81
CA GLU A 40 -1.51 7.85 -3.57
C GLU A 40 -1.23 6.97 -2.34
N VAL A 41 -1.67 5.71 -2.40
CA VAL A 41 -1.33 4.71 -1.37
C VAL A 41 0.18 4.53 -1.28
N TRP A 42 0.84 4.37 -2.42
CA TRP A 42 2.29 4.19 -2.47
C TRP A 42 3.06 5.44 -1.99
N GLU A 43 2.66 6.63 -2.42
CA GLU A 43 3.24 7.90 -1.97
C GLU A 43 3.09 8.07 -0.45
N ARG A 44 1.93 7.72 0.10
CA ARG A 44 1.71 7.77 1.55
C ARG A 44 2.61 6.80 2.31
N LEU A 45 2.79 5.58 1.80
CA LEU A 45 3.72 4.60 2.35
C LEU A 45 5.16 5.12 2.30
N GLU A 46 5.60 5.70 1.19
CA GLU A 46 6.95 6.27 1.07
C GLU A 46 7.16 7.55 1.88
N ALA A 47 6.10 8.30 2.20
CA ALA A 47 6.20 9.48 3.05
C ALA A 47 6.39 9.09 4.52
N ASP A 48 5.61 8.11 5.00
CA ASP A 48 5.55 7.78 6.42
C ASP A 48 6.53 6.63 6.80
N TRP A 49 6.86 5.73 5.87
CA TRP A 49 7.54 4.45 6.16
C TRP A 49 8.76 4.14 5.28
N ARG A 50 9.30 5.12 4.55
CA ARG A 50 10.40 4.95 3.57
C ARG A 50 11.51 4.02 4.04
N ASP A 51 11.99 4.24 5.26
CA ASP A 51 13.17 3.56 5.80
C ASP A 51 12.86 2.14 6.27
N GLU A 52 11.59 1.78 6.43
CA GLU A 52 11.16 0.44 6.87
C GLU A 52 10.67 -0.43 5.70
N LEU A 53 10.41 0.18 4.55
CA LEU A 53 9.98 -0.52 3.35
C LEU A 53 11.14 -1.27 2.68
N ASP A 54 10.85 -2.50 2.27
CA ASP A 54 11.59 -3.18 1.22
C ASP A 54 10.91 -2.87 -0.11
N ARG A 55 11.33 -1.76 -0.74
CA ARG A 55 10.79 -1.31 -2.03
C ARG A 55 10.89 -2.39 -3.10
N SER A 56 12.00 -3.13 -3.12
CA SER A 56 12.27 -4.15 -4.14
C SER A 56 11.38 -5.38 -4.02
N ALA A 57 10.89 -5.68 -2.80
CA ALA A 57 9.96 -6.77 -2.53
C ALA A 57 8.49 -6.32 -2.46
N SER A 58 8.21 -5.02 -2.66
CA SER A 58 6.84 -4.48 -2.66
C SER A 58 6.26 -4.46 -4.08
N THR A 59 4.95 -4.67 -4.20
CA THR A 59 4.26 -4.70 -5.50
C THR A 59 3.09 -3.71 -5.57
N MET A 60 2.80 -3.25 -6.78
CA MET A 60 1.62 -2.47 -7.11
C MET A 60 0.97 -3.13 -8.33
N GLU A 61 -0.29 -3.54 -8.21
CA GLU A 61 -1.01 -4.25 -9.26
C GLU A 61 -2.32 -3.54 -9.58
N TYR A 62 -2.55 -3.33 -10.88
CA TYR A 62 -3.74 -2.68 -11.40
C TYR A 62 -5.01 -3.46 -11.02
N ALA A 63 -6.04 -2.77 -10.56
CA ALA A 63 -7.30 -3.34 -10.06
C ALA A 63 -7.20 -4.26 -8.82
N THR A 64 -5.99 -4.48 -8.27
CA THR A 64 -5.78 -5.26 -7.03
C THR A 64 -5.37 -4.35 -5.86
N GLY A 65 -4.38 -3.46 -6.05
CA GLY A 65 -3.89 -2.55 -5.02
C GLY A 65 -2.38 -2.58 -4.81
N VAL A 66 -1.96 -2.29 -3.58
CA VAL A 66 -0.56 -2.23 -3.14
C VAL A 66 -0.27 -3.34 -2.13
N SER A 67 0.84 -4.04 -2.29
CA SER A 67 1.40 -4.93 -1.28
C SER A 67 2.76 -4.40 -0.85
N ALA A 68 2.80 -3.78 0.32
CA ALA A 68 3.99 -3.15 0.88
C ALA A 68 4.71 -4.14 1.80
N ARG A 69 5.95 -4.50 1.43
CA ARG A 69 6.81 -5.38 2.21
C ARG A 69 7.67 -4.55 3.15
N PHE A 70 7.72 -4.92 4.42
CA PHE A 70 8.57 -4.27 5.42
C PHE A 70 9.84 -5.10 5.69
N LYS A 71 10.90 -4.43 6.14
CA LYS A 71 12.21 -5.04 6.46
C LYS A 71 12.13 -6.07 7.58
N ASP A 72 11.16 -5.93 8.48
CA ASP A 72 10.84 -6.91 9.51
C ASP A 72 10.25 -8.20 8.92
N GLY A 73 9.84 -8.22 7.65
CA GLY A 73 9.26 -9.35 6.96
C GLY A 73 7.73 -9.44 7.08
N SER A 74 7.06 -8.44 7.64
CA SER A 74 5.61 -8.29 7.56
C SER A 74 5.20 -7.64 6.23
N THR A 75 3.95 -7.83 5.83
CA THR A 75 3.37 -7.26 4.60
C THR A 75 2.06 -6.55 4.92
N LEU A 76 1.88 -5.33 4.41
CA LEU A 76 0.60 -4.62 4.42
C LEU A 76 0.01 -4.64 3.01
N HIS A 77 -1.17 -5.27 2.88
CA HIS A 77 -1.97 -5.26 1.66
C HIS A 77 -3.03 -4.16 1.77
N ILE A 78 -3.07 -3.31 0.76
CA ILE A 78 -3.98 -2.18 0.65
C ILE A 78 -4.68 -2.26 -0.70
N SER A 79 -5.93 -2.70 -0.71
CA SER A 79 -6.69 -2.72 -1.96
C SER A 79 -7.08 -1.32 -2.38
N ALA A 80 -6.59 -0.89 -3.53
CA ALA A 80 -6.82 0.43 -4.10
C ALA A 80 -7.09 0.27 -5.59
N TRP A 81 -8.00 1.07 -6.13
CA TRP A 81 -8.21 1.14 -7.57
C TRP A 81 -7.03 1.86 -8.25
N ALA A 82 -6.79 1.49 -9.50
CA ALA A 82 -5.97 2.26 -10.40
C ALA A 82 -6.92 2.66 -11.52
N ASP A 83 -7.37 3.90 -11.51
CA ASP A 83 -8.19 4.44 -12.59
C ASP A 83 -7.64 5.84 -12.90
N CYS A 84 -6.48 5.88 -13.56
CA CYS A 84 -5.99 7.13 -14.14
C CYS A 84 -6.26 7.25 -15.64
N CYS A 85 -6.93 6.26 -16.24
CA CYS A 85 -7.20 6.18 -17.68
C CYS A 85 -8.65 6.54 -18.06
N ASP A 86 -9.48 6.98 -17.12
CA ASP A 86 -10.86 7.43 -17.37
C ASP A 86 -10.97 8.90 -17.82
N GLY A 87 -9.84 9.63 -17.90
CA GLY A 87 -9.79 11.04 -18.25
C GLY A 87 -9.79 12.01 -17.06
N SER A 88 -9.70 11.51 -15.83
CA SER A 88 -9.64 12.30 -14.59
C SER A 88 -8.33 13.07 -14.34
N GLY A 89 -7.28 12.85 -15.15
CA GLY A 89 -6.10 13.73 -15.20
C GLY A 89 -4.99 13.44 -14.18
N CYS A 90 -4.83 12.20 -13.73
CA CYS A 90 -3.72 11.84 -12.85
C CYS A 90 -2.34 11.95 -13.55
N ARG A 91 -1.35 12.47 -12.82
CA ARG A 91 0.01 12.80 -13.30
C ARG A 91 0.75 11.60 -13.88
N HIS A 92 0.44 10.38 -13.43
CA HIS A 92 1.07 9.14 -13.87
C HIS A 92 0.58 8.63 -15.24
N CYS A 93 -0.54 9.15 -15.74
CA CYS A 93 -1.13 8.79 -17.02
C CYS A 93 -0.80 9.82 -18.15
N ARG A 94 0.17 10.73 -17.95
CA ARG A 94 0.62 11.67 -19.00
C ARG A 94 1.40 10.93 -20.10
N GLY A 95 0.68 10.46 -21.12
CA GLY A 95 1.25 9.92 -22.35
C GLY A 95 0.22 9.20 -23.21
N TYR A 96 -0.62 9.97 -23.91
CA TYR A 96 -1.11 9.60 -25.23
C TYR A 96 -0.49 10.57 -26.24
#